data_AF-A0A943Z8E6-F1
#
_entry.id   AF-A0A943Z8E6-F1
#
_cell.length_a   1.000
_cell.length_b   1.000
_cell.length_c   1.000
_cell.angle_alpha   90.00
_cell.angle_beta   90.00
_cell.angle_gamma   90.00
#
_symmetry.space_group_name_H-M   'P 1'
#
loop_
_entity.id
_entity.type
_entity.pdbx_description
1 polymer ?
#
loop_
_entity_poly.entity_id
_entity_poly.type
_entity_poly.pdbx_seq_one_letter_code
_entity_poly.pdbx_strand_id
1 'polypeptide(L)'
;LLSFEEPCRFIFSHSALREGWDNPNVFQICTLKGSGDSDIGKRQEVGRGLRLCVNQDGIRQDAALLGHDGVHAVNLLTVIASEGYDDFVKSLQAETESELRERPKRVEERLFAGFTVVGASSEYKLTEADARRIVDVMKVNRLIDYDGNLTDAFRAQGFSGVAEADIPEHLAGFIDQLERIARSVEDAAVLDDMIGNALETKVSRNGLNDNFRKKEFQELWARINRKHAYTVEFDSDELRRNAVASIDANLTVSTPRYRLKQGAQRDEATREGVESRDGFKASSSKTLEVGGDAATNATFDVVGEVAGKASITRASAAAILADMAPERFALFRVNPEEFIAKAAALIVEEKARMVVEHIRYNRTEGTYDAVEIFTEDMPESLSRALETPKKGVQNWTVLDSDTERAFAQDLEDSDDVCVFAHLPRSFKIPTPVGDYAPDWAIAFNEGVVKRIYFVAETKGSLSTLNLKGAERAKIECARKLFDQLGEGDVRYDFVSTYDELMDKVMR
;
A
#
# COMPACT_ATOMS: atom_id res chain seq x y z
N LEU A 1 -25.32 21.76 11.42
CA LEU A 1 -25.49 20.98 10.16
C LEU A 1 -24.52 19.81 10.07
N LEU A 2 -23.22 19.98 10.37
CA LEU A 2 -22.25 18.86 10.34
C LEU A 2 -22.31 17.93 11.57
N SER A 3 -22.78 18.44 12.71
CA SER A 3 -22.93 17.65 13.93
C SER A 3 -23.97 16.53 13.76
N PHE A 4 -23.67 15.35 14.31
CA PHE A 4 -24.61 14.24 14.38
C PHE A 4 -25.79 14.47 15.33
N GLU A 5 -25.67 15.41 16.28
CA GLU A 5 -26.78 15.81 17.16
C GLU A 5 -27.85 16.63 16.44
N GLU A 6 -27.49 17.29 15.34
CA GLU A 6 -28.44 18.01 14.48
C GLU A 6 -29.08 17.02 13.51
N PRO A 7 -30.39 16.72 13.61
CA PRO A 7 -31.05 15.74 12.73
C PRO A 7 -31.29 16.28 11.31
N CYS A 8 -31.15 17.58 11.07
CA CYS A 8 -31.35 18.17 9.75
C CYS A 8 -30.33 17.62 8.72
N ARG A 9 -30.84 16.91 7.71
CA ARG A 9 -30.07 16.33 6.59
C ARG A 9 -30.55 16.78 5.21
N PHE A 10 -31.77 17.32 5.13
CA PHE A 10 -32.38 17.79 3.89
C PHE A 10 -32.54 19.31 3.95
N ILE A 11 -32.02 20.00 2.93
CA ILE A 11 -32.03 21.45 2.90
C ILE A 11 -32.65 21.91 1.59
N PHE A 12 -33.80 22.58 1.71
CA PHE A 12 -34.47 23.22 0.58
C PHE A 12 -34.08 24.68 0.55
N SER A 13 -33.60 25.16 -0.60
CA SER A 13 -33.25 26.56 -0.74
C SER A 13 -33.54 27.10 -2.13
N HIS A 14 -34.00 28.35 -2.17
CA HIS A 14 -34.17 29.10 -3.40
C HIS A 14 -32.85 29.65 -3.96
N SER A 15 -31.83 29.81 -3.12
CA SER A 15 -30.59 30.56 -3.43
C SER A 15 -29.32 30.09 -2.71
N ALA A 16 -29.35 28.95 -1.99
CA ALA A 16 -28.24 28.49 -1.12
C ALA A 16 -26.93 28.19 -1.86
N LEU A 17 -26.83 28.37 -3.17
CA LEU A 17 -25.59 28.17 -3.90
C LEU A 17 -25.09 29.45 -4.62
N ARG A 18 -25.80 30.58 -4.45
CA ARG A 18 -25.38 31.89 -4.99
C ARG A 18 -24.28 32.51 -4.12
N GLU A 19 -24.49 32.69 -2.80
CA GLU A 19 -23.48 33.25 -1.87
C GLU A 19 -23.65 32.72 -0.43
N GLY A 20 -22.55 32.56 0.31
CA GLY A 20 -22.56 32.29 1.77
C GLY A 20 -22.68 30.83 2.22
N TRP A 21 -22.73 29.88 1.30
CA TRP A 21 -22.82 28.45 1.62
C TRP A 21 -21.47 27.76 1.38
N ASP A 22 -20.89 27.31 2.49
CA ASP A 22 -19.60 26.61 2.57
C ASP A 22 -19.76 25.36 3.46
N ASN A 23 -20.51 24.38 2.95
CA ASN A 23 -20.61 23.08 3.60
C ASN A 23 -19.91 22.03 2.72
N PRO A 24 -18.81 21.42 3.18
CA PRO A 24 -18.09 20.40 2.41
C PRO A 24 -18.80 19.04 2.39
N ASN A 25 -19.81 18.81 3.23
CA ASN A 25 -20.51 17.52 3.34
C ASN A 25 -21.85 17.56 2.58
N VAL A 26 -21.80 17.95 1.31
CA VAL A 26 -22.96 17.99 0.41
C VAL A 26 -22.79 16.89 -0.62
N PHE A 27 -23.49 15.78 -0.42
CA PHE A 27 -23.38 14.58 -1.27
C PHE A 27 -24.49 14.48 -2.33
N GLN A 28 -25.55 15.28 -2.20
CA GLN A 28 -26.67 15.25 -3.14
C GLN A 28 -27.12 16.67 -3.48
N ILE A 29 -27.21 16.97 -4.78
CA ILE A 29 -27.80 18.21 -5.28
C ILE A 29 -28.98 17.84 -6.16
N CYS A 30 -30.18 18.27 -5.76
CA CYS A 30 -31.39 18.11 -6.56
C CYS A 30 -31.82 19.46 -7.12
N THR A 31 -31.77 19.60 -8.44
CA THR A 31 -32.15 20.85 -9.11
C THR A 31 -33.60 20.77 -9.57
N LEU A 32 -34.48 21.50 -8.88
CA LEU A 32 -35.93 21.57 -9.18
C LEU A 32 -36.31 22.75 -10.09
N LYS A 33 -35.34 23.52 -10.61
CA LYS A 33 -35.57 24.71 -11.44
C LYS A 33 -35.67 24.38 -12.93
N GLY A 34 -36.52 25.13 -13.65
CA GLY A 34 -36.67 25.05 -15.11
C GLY A 34 -35.59 25.85 -15.88
N SER A 35 -35.48 25.59 -17.18
CA SER A 35 -34.42 25.89 -18.16
C SER A 35 -34.06 27.37 -18.42
N GLY A 36 -34.01 28.23 -17.40
CA GLY A 36 -33.73 29.67 -17.54
C GLY A 36 -32.51 30.22 -16.81
N ASP A 37 -31.79 29.42 -16.01
CA ASP A 37 -30.56 29.85 -15.31
C ASP A 37 -29.32 29.72 -16.23
N SER A 38 -28.38 30.67 -16.11
CA SER A 38 -27.14 30.71 -16.89
C SER A 38 -26.20 29.56 -16.53
N ASP A 39 -25.44 29.05 -17.50
CA ASP A 39 -24.48 27.95 -17.31
C ASP A 39 -23.43 28.28 -16.23
N ILE A 40 -23.08 29.55 -16.09
CA ILE A 40 -22.16 30.05 -15.05
C ILE A 40 -22.75 29.82 -13.65
N GLY A 41 -24.05 30.06 -13.46
CA GLY A 41 -24.72 29.79 -12.19
C GLY A 41 -24.67 28.30 -11.85
N LYS A 42 -25.10 27.45 -12.80
CA LYS A 42 -25.14 25.99 -12.62
C LYS A 42 -23.76 25.41 -12.27
N ARG A 43 -22.68 25.89 -12.90
CA ARG A 43 -21.30 25.48 -12.58
C ARG A 43 -20.89 25.83 -11.16
N GLN A 44 -21.24 27.03 -10.67
CA GLN A 44 -20.94 27.43 -9.30
C GLN A 44 -21.74 26.59 -8.27
N GLU A 45 -22.97 26.20 -8.61
CA GLU A 45 -23.80 25.34 -7.77
C GLU A 45 -23.20 23.94 -7.60
N VAL A 46 -22.81 23.29 -8.71
CA VAL A 46 -22.14 21.96 -8.69
C VAL A 46 -20.75 22.04 -8.04
N GLY A 47 -19.97 23.07 -8.35
CA GLY A 47 -18.62 23.25 -7.82
C GLY A 47 -18.55 23.38 -6.29
N ARG A 48 -19.65 23.75 -5.64
CA ARG A 48 -19.75 23.76 -4.17
C ARG A 48 -19.92 22.36 -3.57
N GLY A 49 -20.54 21.42 -4.30
CA GLY A 49 -20.68 20.02 -3.91
C GLY A 49 -19.44 19.16 -4.20
N LEU A 50 -18.51 19.63 -5.03
CA LEU A 50 -17.26 18.92 -5.38
C LEU A 50 -16.14 19.06 -4.33
N ARG A 51 -16.45 19.56 -3.13
CA ARG A 51 -15.48 19.72 -2.05
C ARG A 51 -15.30 18.38 -1.31
N LEU A 52 -14.07 18.08 -0.91
CA LEU A 52 -13.80 16.96 -0.02
C LEU A 52 -14.46 17.19 1.35
N CYS A 53 -15.21 16.20 1.81
CA CYS A 53 -15.95 16.22 3.07
C CYS A 53 -15.02 16.16 4.29
N VAL A 54 -15.59 16.43 5.46
CA VAL A 54 -14.90 16.35 6.75
C VAL A 54 -15.61 15.39 7.70
N ASN A 55 -14.84 14.78 8.61
CA ASN A 55 -15.40 13.97 9.71
C ASN A 55 -15.88 14.87 10.88
N GLN A 56 -16.33 14.25 11.99
CA GLN A 56 -16.84 14.98 13.16
C GLN A 56 -15.77 15.86 13.84
N ASP A 57 -14.49 15.52 13.70
CA ASP A 57 -13.37 16.29 14.23
C ASP A 57 -12.95 17.44 13.29
N GLY A 58 -13.66 17.60 12.15
CA GLY A 58 -13.34 18.60 11.13
C GLY A 58 -12.14 18.23 10.24
N ILE A 59 -11.66 16.99 10.33
CA ILE A 59 -10.55 16.49 9.52
C ILE A 59 -11.05 16.13 8.13
N ARG A 60 -10.38 16.63 7.10
CA ARG A 60 -10.71 16.42 5.69
C ARG A 60 -10.43 14.97 5.29
N GLN A 61 -11.41 14.37 4.61
CA GLN A 61 -11.37 12.99 4.14
C GLN A 61 -10.68 12.94 2.77
N ASP A 62 -9.36 13.13 2.75
CA ASP A 62 -8.54 13.17 1.54
C ASP A 62 -7.78 11.85 1.28
N ALA A 63 -7.05 11.80 0.16
CA ALA A 63 -6.29 10.62 -0.25
C ALA A 63 -5.17 10.23 0.72
N ALA A 64 -4.66 11.17 1.52
CA ALA A 64 -3.62 10.86 2.50
C ALA A 64 -4.20 10.10 3.71
N LEU A 65 -5.45 10.39 4.07
CA LEU A 65 -6.14 9.75 5.19
C LEU A 65 -6.85 8.44 4.79
N LEU A 66 -7.56 8.45 3.66
CA LEU A 66 -8.42 7.33 3.23
C LEU A 66 -7.78 6.44 2.16
N GLY A 67 -6.60 6.80 1.66
CA GLY A 67 -6.02 6.18 0.48
C GLY A 67 -6.73 6.60 -0.80
N HIS A 68 -6.18 6.16 -1.93
CA HIS A 68 -6.68 6.50 -3.27
C HIS A 68 -8.11 6.01 -3.51
N ASP A 69 -8.43 4.79 -3.11
CA ASP A 69 -9.76 4.23 -3.37
C ASP A 69 -10.81 4.74 -2.38
N GLY A 70 -10.42 4.95 -1.12
CA GLY A 70 -11.31 5.44 -0.07
C GLY A 70 -11.73 6.91 -0.28
N VAL A 71 -10.86 7.75 -0.85
CA VAL A 71 -11.22 9.17 -1.10
C VAL A 71 -12.34 9.28 -2.13
N HIS A 72 -12.34 8.45 -3.17
CA HIS A 72 -13.37 8.48 -4.21
C HIS A 72 -14.69 7.87 -3.73
N ALA A 73 -14.62 6.79 -2.94
CA ALA A 73 -15.81 6.15 -2.36
C ALA A 73 -16.56 7.06 -1.37
N VAL A 74 -15.84 7.85 -0.59
CA VAL A 74 -16.45 8.73 0.43
C VAL A 74 -16.93 10.05 -0.18
N ASN A 75 -16.22 10.60 -1.17
CA ASN A 75 -16.50 11.94 -1.71
C ASN A 75 -17.26 11.89 -3.05
N LEU A 76 -18.42 11.23 -3.07
CA LEU A 76 -19.28 11.11 -4.25
C LEU A 76 -20.42 12.15 -4.22
N LEU A 77 -20.47 13.01 -5.24
CA LEU A 77 -21.57 13.96 -5.45
C LEU A 77 -22.61 13.39 -6.43
N THR A 78 -23.82 13.13 -5.95
CA THR A 78 -24.95 12.75 -6.80
C THR A 78 -25.74 13.98 -7.22
N VAL A 79 -25.85 14.22 -8.53
CA VAL A 79 -26.66 15.32 -9.08
C VAL A 79 -27.95 14.74 -9.67
N ILE A 80 -29.09 15.14 -9.10
CA ILE A 80 -30.42 14.77 -9.58
C ILE A 80 -30.90 15.92 -10.48
N ALA A 81 -30.82 15.68 -11.79
CA ALA A 81 -31.13 16.63 -12.85
C ALA A 81 -32.53 16.44 -13.44
N SER A 82 -33.16 17.53 -13.89
CA SER A 82 -34.30 17.50 -14.81
C SER A 82 -33.83 17.41 -16.26
N GLU A 83 -34.72 17.17 -17.22
CA GLU A 83 -34.38 17.00 -18.65
C GLU A 83 -33.54 18.16 -19.22
N GLY A 84 -33.78 19.41 -18.78
CA GLY A 84 -32.98 20.58 -19.20
C GLY A 84 -31.66 20.78 -18.44
N TYR A 85 -31.39 20.00 -17.40
CA TYR A 85 -30.15 20.01 -16.62
C TYR A 85 -29.27 18.80 -16.95
N ASP A 86 -29.85 17.72 -17.50
CA ASP A 86 -29.14 16.54 -18.00
C ASP A 86 -28.12 16.90 -19.10
N ASP A 87 -28.52 17.70 -20.08
CA ASP A 87 -27.61 18.19 -21.14
C ASP A 87 -26.45 19.04 -20.57
N PHE A 88 -26.70 19.80 -19.50
CA PHE A 88 -25.67 20.58 -18.83
C PHE A 88 -24.69 19.68 -18.06
N VAL A 89 -25.19 18.68 -17.33
CA VAL A 89 -24.35 17.72 -16.60
C VAL A 89 -23.52 16.88 -17.57
N LYS A 90 -24.12 16.42 -18.67
CA LYS A 90 -23.41 15.72 -19.76
C LYS A 90 -22.34 16.59 -20.40
N SER A 91 -22.65 17.86 -20.67
CA SER A 91 -21.67 18.83 -21.20
C SER A 91 -20.52 19.07 -20.23
N LEU A 92 -20.81 19.27 -18.94
CA LEU A 92 -19.81 19.45 -17.90
C LEU A 92 -18.94 18.21 -17.71
N GLN A 93 -19.56 17.02 -17.74
CA GLN A 93 -18.88 15.73 -17.70
C GLN A 93 -17.97 15.56 -18.92
N ALA A 94 -18.46 15.86 -20.13
CA ALA A 94 -17.66 15.78 -21.36
C ALA A 94 -16.56 16.84 -21.42
N GLU A 95 -16.78 18.03 -20.87
CA GLU A 95 -15.77 19.09 -20.74
C GLU A 95 -14.69 18.66 -19.74
N THR A 96 -15.08 18.20 -18.55
CA THR A 96 -14.17 17.64 -17.54
C THR A 96 -13.39 16.45 -18.12
N GLU A 97 -14.06 15.56 -18.84
CA GLU A 97 -13.44 14.45 -19.55
C GLU A 97 -12.51 14.93 -20.66
N SER A 98 -12.83 16.00 -21.40
CA SER A 98 -11.97 16.51 -22.48
C SER A 98 -10.74 17.25 -21.96
N GLU A 99 -10.86 18.04 -20.88
CA GLU A 99 -9.74 18.64 -20.15
C GLU A 99 -8.84 17.56 -19.54
N LEU A 100 -9.42 16.44 -19.09
CA LEU A 100 -8.66 15.33 -18.55
C LEU A 100 -8.13 14.36 -19.62
N ARG A 101 -8.73 14.29 -20.82
CA ARG A 101 -8.30 13.47 -21.97
C ARG A 101 -7.02 13.98 -22.65
N GLU A 102 -6.58 15.21 -22.39
CA GLU A 102 -5.22 15.62 -22.73
C GLU A 102 -4.17 14.86 -21.89
N ARG A 103 -4.56 14.22 -20.78
CA ARG A 103 -3.68 13.31 -20.04
C ARG A 103 -3.49 11.99 -20.80
N PRO A 104 -2.27 11.47 -20.88
CA PRO A 104 -2.02 10.18 -21.51
C PRO A 104 -2.75 9.05 -20.76
N LYS A 105 -3.64 8.32 -21.44
CA LYS A 105 -4.34 7.11 -20.92
C LYS A 105 -3.50 5.83 -20.97
N ARG A 106 -2.30 5.90 -21.57
CA ARG A 106 -1.33 4.80 -21.67
C ARG A 106 0.06 5.35 -21.40
N VAL A 107 0.91 4.49 -20.86
CA VAL A 107 2.33 4.78 -20.67
C VAL A 107 3.03 4.69 -22.02
N GLU A 108 3.23 5.86 -22.63
CA GLU A 108 3.86 6.04 -23.95
C GLU A 108 5.01 7.05 -23.86
N GLU A 109 5.91 7.12 -24.85
CA GLU A 109 7.07 8.02 -24.82
C GLU A 109 6.65 9.49 -24.57
N ARG A 110 5.52 9.92 -25.15
CA ARG A 110 4.98 11.27 -24.97
C ARG A 110 4.59 11.62 -23.52
N LEU A 111 4.36 10.63 -22.65
CA LEU A 111 4.04 10.85 -21.24
C LEU A 111 5.24 11.44 -20.48
N PHE A 112 6.45 11.01 -20.83
CA PHE A 112 7.67 11.43 -20.16
C PHE A 112 8.43 12.50 -20.93
N ALA A 113 8.28 12.57 -22.26
CA ALA A 113 9.03 13.50 -23.10
C ALA A 113 8.75 14.97 -22.71
N GLY A 114 9.79 15.72 -22.38
CA GLY A 114 9.69 17.14 -22.03
C GLY A 114 9.23 17.42 -20.60
N PHE A 115 8.89 16.40 -19.81
CA PHE A 115 8.56 16.55 -18.39
C PHE A 115 9.80 16.97 -17.58
N THR A 116 9.59 17.80 -16.56
CA THR A 116 10.67 18.26 -15.69
C THR A 116 10.55 17.59 -14.33
N VAL A 117 11.59 16.85 -13.94
CA VAL A 117 11.71 16.09 -12.69
C VAL A 117 12.67 16.83 -11.75
N VAL A 118 12.34 16.90 -10.47
CA VAL A 118 13.04 17.64 -9.41
C VAL A 118 13.51 16.70 -8.31
N GLY A 119 14.79 16.35 -8.28
CA GLY A 119 15.40 15.55 -7.21
C GLY A 119 15.73 16.39 -5.98
N ALA A 120 16.32 15.76 -4.95
CA ALA A 120 16.70 16.43 -3.70
C ALA A 120 17.65 17.64 -3.86
N SER A 121 18.34 17.75 -5.00
CA SER A 121 19.32 18.82 -5.27
C SER A 121 19.47 19.24 -6.74
N SER A 122 18.61 18.76 -7.66
CA SER A 122 18.69 19.13 -9.09
C SER A 122 17.35 19.01 -9.82
N GLU A 123 17.15 19.87 -10.82
CA GLU A 123 16.03 19.83 -11.76
C GLU A 123 16.51 19.34 -13.13
N TYR A 124 15.80 18.38 -13.72
CA TYR A 124 16.17 17.76 -15.00
C TYR A 124 14.96 17.63 -15.92
N LYS A 125 15.11 18.02 -17.18
CA LYS A 125 14.08 17.90 -18.20
C LYS A 125 14.32 16.63 -19.01
N LEU A 126 13.37 15.72 -19.01
CA LEU A 126 13.43 14.44 -19.70
C LEU A 126 13.44 14.66 -21.22
N THR A 127 14.40 14.04 -21.91
CA THR A 127 14.48 14.06 -23.38
C THR A 127 13.60 12.96 -23.99
N GLU A 128 13.35 13.02 -25.30
CA GLU A 128 12.66 11.93 -26.01
C GLU A 128 13.39 10.59 -25.90
N ALA A 129 14.74 10.62 -25.87
CA ALA A 129 15.54 9.42 -25.68
C ALA A 129 15.40 8.83 -24.26
N ASP A 130 15.22 9.69 -23.25
CA ASP A 130 14.96 9.24 -21.87
C ASP A 130 13.56 8.65 -21.77
N ALA A 131 12.57 9.30 -22.37
CA ALA A 131 11.20 8.82 -22.39
C ALA A 131 11.07 7.43 -23.03
N ARG A 132 11.74 7.21 -24.17
CA ARG A 132 11.81 5.88 -24.80
C ARG A 132 12.43 4.85 -23.87
N ARG A 133 13.57 5.18 -23.24
CA ARG A 133 14.23 4.28 -22.29
C ARG A 133 13.37 3.97 -21.07
N ILE A 134 12.65 4.95 -20.52
CA ILE A 134 11.75 4.74 -19.39
C ILE A 134 10.65 3.74 -19.78
N VAL A 135 10.02 3.92 -20.92
CA VAL A 135 8.98 3.01 -21.43
C VAL A 135 9.55 1.61 -21.69
N ASP A 136 10.74 1.51 -22.28
CA ASP A 136 11.42 0.23 -22.53
C ASP A 136 11.73 -0.51 -21.23
N VAL A 137 12.25 0.20 -20.22
CA VAL A 137 12.52 -0.33 -18.88
C VAL A 137 11.23 -0.85 -18.24
N MET A 138 10.14 -0.08 -18.34
CA MET A 138 8.83 -0.50 -17.84
C MET A 138 8.30 -1.74 -18.57
N LYS A 139 8.50 -1.87 -19.88
CA LYS A 139 8.10 -3.07 -20.64
C LYS A 139 8.93 -4.30 -20.27
N VAL A 140 10.25 -4.17 -20.22
CA VAL A 140 11.18 -5.26 -19.90
C VAL A 140 10.92 -5.80 -18.50
N ASN A 141 10.68 -4.91 -17.54
CA ASN A 141 10.36 -5.26 -16.16
C ASN A 141 8.88 -5.60 -15.94
N ARG A 142 8.10 -5.72 -17.03
CA ARG A 142 6.65 -6.03 -17.00
C ARG A 142 5.84 -5.11 -16.11
N LEU A 143 6.28 -3.87 -15.92
CA LEU A 143 5.56 -2.81 -15.23
C LEU A 143 4.43 -2.24 -16.09
N ILE A 144 4.57 -2.37 -17.42
CA ILE A 144 3.50 -2.13 -18.38
C ILE A 144 3.33 -3.31 -19.32
N ASP A 145 2.10 -3.52 -19.79
CA ASP A 145 1.80 -4.52 -20.82
C ASP A 145 2.21 -4.03 -22.23
N TYR A 146 1.96 -4.87 -23.24
CA TYR A 146 2.28 -4.54 -24.64
C TYR A 146 1.49 -3.33 -25.17
N ASP A 147 0.34 -3.04 -24.58
CA ASP A 147 -0.53 -1.94 -24.93
C ASP A 147 -0.26 -0.67 -24.08
N GLY A 148 0.73 -0.70 -23.18
CA GLY A 148 1.12 0.42 -22.35
C GLY A 148 0.23 0.66 -21.13
N ASN A 149 -0.58 -0.32 -20.70
CA ASN A 149 -1.32 -0.24 -19.44
C ASN A 149 -0.41 -0.64 -18.26
N LEU A 150 -0.57 0.02 -17.11
CA LEU A 150 0.12 -0.35 -15.88
C LEU A 150 -0.31 -1.73 -15.38
N THR A 151 0.65 -2.59 -15.07
CA THR A 151 0.41 -3.93 -14.53
C THR A 151 0.37 -3.91 -13.00
N ASP A 152 -0.09 -5.01 -12.40
CA ASP A 152 -0.04 -5.17 -10.93
C ASP A 152 1.39 -5.17 -10.38
N ALA A 153 2.37 -5.57 -11.21
CA ALA A 153 3.77 -5.43 -10.86
C ALA A 153 4.13 -3.96 -10.64
N PHE A 154 3.64 -3.03 -11.47
CA PHE A 154 3.84 -1.61 -11.21
C PHE A 154 3.09 -1.13 -9.96
N ARG A 155 1.87 -1.62 -9.70
CA ARG A 155 1.11 -1.21 -8.50
C ARG A 155 1.79 -1.63 -7.21
N ALA A 156 2.30 -2.85 -7.17
CA ALA A 156 2.88 -3.47 -5.97
C ALA A 156 4.26 -2.91 -5.60
N GLN A 157 5.12 -2.66 -6.60
CA GLN A 157 6.53 -2.29 -6.38
C GLN A 157 6.96 -1.02 -7.13
N GLY A 158 6.14 -0.46 -8.01
CA GLY A 158 6.53 0.70 -8.81
C GLY A 158 7.83 0.46 -9.54
N PHE A 159 8.75 1.42 -9.44
CA PHE A 159 10.11 1.27 -9.97
C PHE A 159 11.08 0.60 -8.97
N SER A 160 10.68 0.34 -7.72
CA SER A 160 11.55 -0.28 -6.70
C SER A 160 11.93 -1.73 -6.99
N GLY A 161 11.16 -2.42 -7.84
CA GLY A 161 11.48 -3.76 -8.33
C GLY A 161 12.33 -3.80 -9.60
N VAL A 162 12.68 -2.65 -10.17
CA VAL A 162 13.55 -2.55 -11.35
C VAL A 162 15.00 -2.60 -10.88
N ALA A 163 15.81 -3.45 -11.51
CA ALA A 163 17.24 -3.48 -11.21
C ALA A 163 17.87 -2.10 -11.48
N GLU A 164 18.68 -1.59 -10.56
CA GLU A 164 19.40 -0.31 -10.75
C GLU A 164 20.21 -0.28 -12.05
N ALA A 165 20.64 -1.43 -12.56
CA ALA A 165 21.35 -1.58 -13.82
C ALA A 165 20.49 -1.27 -15.07
N ASP A 166 19.18 -1.47 -14.98
CA ASP A 166 18.24 -1.23 -16.08
C ASP A 166 17.82 0.25 -16.15
N ILE A 167 17.93 0.97 -15.03
CA ILE A 167 17.61 2.40 -14.95
C ILE A 167 18.84 3.20 -15.39
N PRO A 168 18.72 4.10 -16.38
CA PRO A 168 19.82 4.99 -16.72
C PRO A 168 20.30 5.77 -15.49
N GLU A 169 21.62 5.80 -15.27
CA GLU A 169 22.25 6.38 -14.08
C GLU A 169 21.81 7.83 -13.79
N HIS A 170 21.51 8.62 -14.82
CA HIS A 170 21.02 10.00 -14.68
C HIS A 170 19.53 10.12 -14.32
N LEU A 171 18.77 9.02 -14.40
CA LEU A 171 17.36 8.93 -14.03
C LEU A 171 17.13 8.31 -12.64
N ALA A 172 18.13 7.63 -12.08
CA ALA A 172 18.05 6.96 -10.78
C ALA A 172 17.67 7.91 -9.61
N GLY A 173 18.03 9.19 -9.69
CA GLY A 173 17.66 10.20 -8.69
C GLY A 173 16.23 10.74 -8.81
N PHE A 174 15.47 10.31 -9.82
CA PHE A 174 14.12 10.82 -10.12
C PHE A 174 13.04 9.72 -10.09
N ILE A 175 13.36 8.56 -9.51
CA ILE A 175 12.49 7.37 -9.52
C ILE A 175 11.10 7.65 -8.96
N ASP A 176 11.01 8.29 -7.79
CA ASP A 176 9.72 8.62 -7.18
C ASP A 176 8.85 9.51 -8.08
N GLN A 177 9.47 10.36 -8.90
CA GLN A 177 8.76 11.26 -9.81
C GLN A 177 8.39 10.60 -11.12
N LEU A 178 9.25 9.72 -11.64
CA LEU A 178 8.94 8.87 -12.79
C LEU A 178 7.77 7.94 -12.45
N GLU A 179 7.76 7.39 -11.23
CA GLU A 179 6.65 6.60 -10.72
C GLU A 179 5.38 7.45 -10.63
N ARG A 180 5.47 8.68 -10.10
CA ARG A 180 4.32 9.59 -10.04
C ARG A 180 3.78 9.96 -11.43
N ILE A 181 4.65 10.18 -12.41
CA ILE A 181 4.26 10.46 -13.80
C ILE A 181 3.59 9.22 -14.41
N ALA A 182 4.14 8.03 -14.21
CA ALA A 182 3.54 6.78 -14.68
C ALA A 182 2.16 6.52 -14.03
N ARG A 183 2.02 6.72 -12.71
CA ARG A 183 0.73 6.60 -11.98
C ARG A 183 -0.34 7.58 -12.47
N SER A 184 0.05 8.73 -13.05
CA SER A 184 -0.92 9.68 -13.62
C SER A 184 -1.74 9.12 -14.80
N VAL A 185 -1.31 7.99 -15.37
CA VAL A 185 -2.05 7.25 -16.39
C VAL A 185 -3.24 6.49 -15.80
N GLU A 186 -3.12 6.01 -14.56
CA GLU A 186 -4.24 5.40 -13.82
C GLU A 186 -5.32 6.43 -13.49
N ASP A 187 -4.93 7.67 -13.13
CA ASP A 187 -5.88 8.77 -12.97
C ASP A 187 -6.77 8.95 -14.22
N ALA A 188 -6.24 8.67 -15.41
CA ALA A 188 -6.95 8.82 -16.67
C ALA A 188 -7.87 7.64 -17.01
N ALA A 189 -7.63 6.47 -16.43
CA ALA A 189 -8.48 5.27 -16.56
C ALA A 189 -9.59 5.24 -15.49
N VAL A 190 -9.29 5.70 -14.27
CA VAL A 190 -10.26 5.87 -13.18
C VAL A 190 -11.39 6.83 -13.59
N LEU A 191 -11.09 7.80 -14.45
CA LEU A 191 -12.09 8.74 -14.98
C LEU A 191 -13.24 8.09 -15.76
N ASP A 192 -12.99 6.94 -16.40
CA ASP A 192 -14.04 6.23 -17.11
C ASP A 192 -15.06 5.59 -16.12
N ASP A 193 -14.66 5.34 -14.86
CA ASP A 193 -15.50 4.78 -13.78
C ASP A 193 -16.04 5.85 -12.80
N MET A 194 -15.51 7.08 -12.83
CA MET A 194 -15.94 8.18 -11.93
C MET A 194 -17.33 8.74 -12.27
N ILE A 195 -17.84 8.44 -13.46
CA ILE A 195 -19.13 8.93 -13.96
C ILE A 195 -20.03 7.73 -14.24
N GLY A 196 -20.83 7.35 -13.25
CA GLY A 196 -21.77 6.23 -13.32
C GLY A 196 -23.24 6.65 -13.24
N ASN A 197 -24.13 5.75 -13.66
CA ASN A 197 -25.57 5.95 -13.48
C ASN A 197 -25.96 5.63 -12.02
N ALA A 198 -26.35 6.65 -11.26
CA ALA A 198 -26.77 6.51 -9.86
C ALA A 198 -28.04 5.64 -9.66
N LEU A 199 -28.73 5.23 -10.74
CA LEU A 199 -29.85 4.28 -10.70
C LEU A 199 -29.41 2.81 -10.78
N GLU A 200 -28.13 2.50 -10.97
CA GLU A 200 -27.63 1.12 -10.88
C GLU A 200 -27.87 0.56 -9.47
N THR A 201 -28.25 -0.72 -9.41
CA THR A 201 -28.62 -1.37 -8.15
C THR A 201 -27.38 -1.59 -7.30
N LYS A 202 -27.06 -0.63 -6.43
CA LYS A 202 -26.03 -0.82 -5.40
C LYS A 202 -26.51 -1.92 -4.44
N VAL A 203 -25.77 -3.02 -4.32
CA VAL A 203 -26.00 -4.02 -3.28
C VAL A 203 -25.69 -3.35 -1.95
N SER A 204 -26.72 -2.82 -1.30
CA SER A 204 -26.56 -1.92 -0.16
C SER A 204 -26.09 -2.63 1.11
N ARG A 205 -26.20 -3.97 1.18
CA ARG A 205 -25.78 -4.78 2.34
C ARG A 205 -25.38 -6.18 1.93
N ASN A 206 -24.26 -6.64 2.49
CA ASN A 206 -23.76 -7.99 2.34
C ASN A 206 -23.72 -8.68 3.72
N GLY A 207 -24.91 -8.90 4.28
CA GLY A 207 -25.04 -9.53 5.60
C GLY A 207 -24.67 -11.01 5.58
N LEU A 208 -24.47 -11.56 6.78
CA LEU A 208 -24.24 -13.00 6.98
C LEU A 208 -25.43 -13.81 6.45
N ASN A 209 -25.13 -14.87 5.70
CA ASN A 209 -26.10 -15.80 5.12
C ASN A 209 -26.22 -17.10 5.97
N ASP A 210 -26.91 -18.11 5.44
CA ASP A 210 -27.13 -19.39 6.15
C ASP A 210 -25.83 -20.20 6.34
N ASN A 211 -24.79 -19.98 5.54
CA ASN A 211 -23.50 -20.66 5.71
C ASN A 211 -22.84 -20.29 7.04
N PHE A 212 -23.02 -19.05 7.51
CA PHE A 212 -22.54 -18.66 8.84
C PHE A 212 -23.13 -19.54 9.94
N ARG A 213 -24.38 -20.00 9.80
CA ARG A 213 -25.09 -20.82 10.79
C ARG A 213 -24.72 -22.31 10.73
N LYS A 214 -23.88 -22.73 9.78
CA LYS A 214 -23.37 -24.10 9.72
C LYS A 214 -22.60 -24.43 11.01
N LYS A 215 -22.78 -25.66 11.48
CA LYS A 215 -22.19 -26.14 12.73
C LYS A 215 -20.66 -26.00 12.70
N GLU A 216 -20.07 -26.36 11.58
CA GLU A 216 -18.64 -26.31 11.30
C GLU A 216 -18.12 -24.89 11.45
N PHE A 217 -18.78 -23.89 10.85
CA PHE A 217 -18.35 -22.50 10.98
C PHE A 217 -18.56 -21.96 12.41
N GLN A 218 -19.65 -22.32 13.08
CA GLN A 218 -19.89 -21.88 14.46
C GLN A 218 -18.82 -22.41 15.43
N GLU A 219 -18.38 -23.65 15.23
CA GLU A 219 -17.29 -24.24 16.01
C GLU A 219 -15.95 -23.55 15.72
N LEU A 220 -15.65 -23.22 14.45
CA LEU A 220 -14.49 -22.40 14.08
C LEU A 220 -14.55 -21.04 14.75
N TRP A 221 -15.67 -20.35 14.58
CA TRP A 221 -15.89 -18.99 15.07
C TRP A 221 -15.74 -18.90 16.59
N ALA A 222 -16.30 -19.84 17.33
CA ALA A 222 -16.19 -19.89 18.79
C ALA A 222 -14.74 -20.04 19.29
N ARG A 223 -13.84 -20.60 18.48
CA ARG A 223 -12.42 -20.77 18.79
C ARG A 223 -11.60 -19.51 18.48
N ILE A 224 -11.91 -18.83 17.37
CA ILE A 224 -11.11 -17.68 16.89
C ILE A 224 -11.65 -16.32 17.34
N ASN A 225 -12.93 -16.20 17.73
CA ASN A 225 -13.57 -14.92 18.00
C ASN A 225 -13.20 -14.25 19.34
N ARG A 226 -12.24 -14.80 20.09
CA ARG A 226 -11.80 -14.22 21.37
C ARG A 226 -10.70 -13.19 21.15
N LYS A 227 -10.76 -12.08 21.86
CA LYS A 227 -9.69 -11.09 21.90
C LYS A 227 -8.55 -11.62 22.78
N HIS A 228 -7.33 -11.39 22.32
CA HIS A 228 -6.12 -11.84 23.00
C HIS A 228 -5.33 -10.64 23.50
N ALA A 229 -4.57 -10.83 24.58
CA ALA A 229 -3.53 -9.92 25.01
C ALA A 229 -2.20 -10.69 25.03
N TYR A 230 -1.09 -10.02 24.81
CA TYR A 230 0.23 -10.66 24.83
C TYR A 230 1.08 -10.14 25.98
N THR A 231 2.04 -10.97 26.39
CA THR A 231 3.14 -10.59 27.27
C THR A 231 4.44 -11.04 26.59
N VAL A 232 5.42 -10.14 26.53
CA VAL A 232 6.75 -10.44 25.99
C VAL A 232 7.75 -10.26 27.11
N GLU A 233 8.53 -11.31 27.37
CA GLU A 233 9.69 -11.24 28.24
C GLU A 233 10.92 -10.88 27.39
N PHE A 234 11.69 -9.89 27.82
CA PHE A 234 12.81 -9.37 27.02
C PHE A 234 14.10 -9.37 27.84
N ASP A 235 15.05 -10.23 27.47
CA ASP A 235 16.38 -10.25 28.06
C ASP A 235 17.34 -9.36 27.24
N SER A 236 17.84 -8.29 27.87
CA SER A 236 18.77 -7.36 27.23
C SER A 236 20.14 -8.00 26.93
N ASP A 237 20.58 -8.97 27.72
CA ASP A 237 21.85 -9.68 27.51
C ASP A 237 21.75 -10.69 26.36
N GLU A 238 20.59 -11.33 26.21
CA GLU A 238 20.29 -12.17 25.05
C GLU A 238 20.27 -11.33 23.76
N LEU A 239 19.58 -10.18 23.75
CA LEU A 239 19.60 -9.27 22.59
C LEU A 239 21.02 -8.88 22.22
N ARG A 240 21.84 -8.53 23.21
CA ARG A 240 23.23 -8.14 22.99
C ARG A 240 24.02 -9.27 22.33
N ARG A 241 23.95 -10.50 22.85
CA ARG A 241 24.67 -11.66 22.29
C ARG A 241 24.23 -11.96 20.85
N ASN A 242 22.92 -11.98 20.60
CA ASN A 242 22.38 -12.32 19.28
C ASN A 242 22.66 -11.20 18.25
N ALA A 243 22.52 -9.93 18.64
CA ALA A 243 22.83 -8.78 17.80
C ALA A 243 24.31 -8.74 17.41
N VAL A 244 25.24 -8.99 18.35
CA VAL A 244 26.67 -9.06 18.06
C VAL A 244 26.97 -10.18 17.07
N ALA A 245 26.45 -11.39 17.30
CA ALA A 245 26.65 -12.51 16.38
C ALA A 245 26.10 -12.23 14.97
N SER A 246 24.94 -11.59 14.88
CA SER A 246 24.31 -11.22 13.60
C SER A 246 25.09 -10.12 12.87
N ILE A 247 25.55 -9.09 13.58
CA ILE A 247 26.41 -8.03 13.03
C ILE A 247 27.72 -8.63 12.52
N ASP A 248 28.37 -9.49 13.30
CA ASP A 248 29.67 -10.06 12.93
C ASP A 248 29.60 -10.99 11.72
N ALA A 249 28.45 -11.64 11.50
CA ALA A 249 28.20 -12.46 10.32
C ALA A 249 27.82 -11.64 9.08
N ASN A 250 26.92 -10.65 9.24
CA ASN A 250 26.16 -10.09 8.13
C ASN A 250 26.51 -8.63 7.77
N LEU A 251 27.23 -7.89 8.63
CA LEU A 251 27.52 -6.49 8.38
C LEU A 251 28.51 -6.32 7.22
N THR A 252 28.04 -5.66 6.16
CA THR A 252 28.82 -5.29 4.98
C THR A 252 28.64 -3.81 4.69
N VAL A 253 29.74 -3.12 4.39
CA VAL A 253 29.75 -1.67 4.15
C VAL A 253 30.51 -1.39 2.86
N SER A 254 29.93 -0.55 2.01
CA SER A 254 30.45 -0.26 0.68
C SER A 254 31.44 0.91 0.73
N THR A 255 32.54 0.82 -0.03
CA THR A 255 33.48 1.94 -0.17
C THR A 255 32.86 3.06 -1.01
N PRO A 256 32.82 4.32 -0.54
CA PRO A 256 32.30 5.43 -1.32
C PRO A 256 33.10 5.65 -2.61
N ARG A 257 32.40 5.86 -3.73
CA ARG A 257 33.00 6.13 -5.04
C ARG A 257 32.41 7.40 -5.61
N TYR A 258 33.23 8.24 -6.23
CA TYR A 258 32.75 9.38 -7.00
C TYR A 258 33.06 9.20 -8.48
N ARG A 259 32.11 9.59 -9.32
CA ARG A 259 32.25 9.54 -10.76
C ARG A 259 32.60 10.94 -11.27
N LEU A 260 33.89 11.17 -11.55
CA LEU A 260 34.34 12.43 -12.14
C LEU A 260 34.01 12.42 -13.63
N LYS A 261 33.14 13.34 -14.07
CA LYS A 261 32.88 13.62 -15.49
C LYS A 261 33.57 14.94 -15.86
N GLN A 262 34.55 14.89 -16.76
CA GLN A 262 35.23 16.07 -17.29
C GLN A 262 34.83 16.29 -18.75
N GLY A 263 34.30 17.47 -19.07
CA GLY A 263 34.00 17.90 -20.44
C GLY A 263 34.82 19.11 -20.82
N ALA A 264 35.28 19.18 -22.07
CA ALA A 264 35.93 20.37 -22.63
C ALA A 264 34.94 21.12 -23.52
N GLN A 265 34.84 22.44 -23.37
CA GLN A 265 33.95 23.25 -24.22
C GLN A 265 34.43 23.18 -25.68
N ARG A 266 33.49 23.09 -26.63
CA ARG A 266 33.81 23.11 -28.06
C ARG A 266 34.40 24.48 -28.45
N ASP A 267 35.31 24.46 -29.42
CA ASP A 267 36.03 25.65 -29.88
C ASP A 267 35.11 26.68 -30.57
N GLU A 268 33.97 26.23 -31.09
CA GLU A 268 32.92 27.06 -31.69
C GLU A 268 31.58 26.82 -30.99
N ALA A 269 30.87 27.90 -30.65
CA ALA A 269 29.56 27.87 -30.02
C ALA A 269 28.47 28.28 -31.02
N THR A 270 27.67 27.33 -31.49
CA THR A 270 26.49 27.60 -32.33
C THR A 270 25.24 27.72 -31.45
N ARG A 271 24.27 28.53 -31.88
CA ARG A 271 22.99 28.70 -31.16
C ARG A 271 22.27 27.36 -30.95
N GLU A 272 22.21 26.53 -31.99
CA GLU A 272 21.64 25.18 -31.92
C GLU A 272 22.42 24.27 -30.96
N GLY A 273 23.75 24.39 -30.89
CA GLY A 273 24.59 23.63 -29.94
C GLY A 273 24.41 24.06 -28.47
N VAL A 274 24.05 25.33 -28.22
CA VAL A 274 23.72 25.84 -26.89
C VAL A 274 22.29 25.42 -26.49
N GLU A 275 21.32 25.52 -27.40
CA GLU A 275 19.92 25.11 -27.17
C GLU A 275 19.80 23.60 -26.93
N SER A 276 20.59 22.77 -27.62
CA SER A 276 20.64 21.31 -27.44
C SER A 276 21.53 20.83 -26.29
N ARG A 277 22.17 21.74 -25.54
CA ARG A 277 23.14 21.43 -24.46
C ARG A 277 24.33 20.56 -24.90
N ASP A 278 24.66 20.54 -26.19
CA ASP A 278 25.77 19.77 -26.79
C ASP A 278 27.04 20.62 -26.98
N GLY A 279 27.21 21.67 -26.18
CA GLY A 279 28.34 22.62 -26.27
C GLY A 279 29.68 22.09 -25.76
N PHE A 280 29.72 20.89 -25.16
CA PHE A 280 30.94 20.27 -24.62
C PHE A 280 31.32 19.03 -25.45
N LYS A 281 32.61 18.86 -25.79
CA LYS A 281 33.17 17.63 -26.36
C LYS A 281 33.05 16.48 -25.35
N ALA A 282 32.94 15.26 -25.88
CA ALA A 282 32.70 14.01 -25.14
C ALA A 282 33.42 13.98 -23.78
N SER A 283 32.64 13.73 -22.73
CA SER A 283 33.13 13.75 -21.37
C SER A 283 33.94 12.48 -21.09
N SER A 284 35.21 12.64 -20.68
CA SER A 284 35.92 11.50 -20.08
C SER A 284 35.32 11.27 -18.69
N SER A 285 34.87 10.06 -18.42
CA SER A 285 34.31 9.67 -17.12
C SER A 285 35.28 8.73 -16.44
N LYS A 286 35.75 9.10 -15.25
CA LYS A 286 36.62 8.27 -14.42
C LYS A 286 35.95 8.08 -13.06
N THR A 287 35.70 6.83 -12.70
CA THR A 287 35.31 6.48 -11.34
C THR A 287 36.56 6.45 -10.48
N LEU A 288 36.55 7.20 -9.39
CA LEU A 288 37.64 7.30 -8.44
C LEU A 288 37.11 6.83 -7.09
N GLU A 289 37.85 5.95 -6.44
CA GLU A 289 37.56 5.55 -5.06
C GLU A 289 37.92 6.72 -4.14
N VAL A 290 37.06 6.98 -3.15
CA VAL A 290 37.41 7.88 -2.06
C VAL A 290 38.38 7.10 -1.17
N GLY A 291 39.64 7.52 -1.12
CA GLY A 291 40.60 6.94 -0.18
C GLY A 291 40.08 7.15 1.25
N GLY A 292 40.11 6.11 2.08
CA GLY A 292 39.59 6.14 3.46
C GLY A 292 40.21 7.20 4.37
N ASP A 293 41.30 7.83 3.95
CA ASP A 293 41.98 8.94 4.64
C ASP A 293 41.43 10.33 4.29
N ALA A 294 40.47 10.44 3.35
CA ALA A 294 39.66 11.65 3.20
C ALA A 294 38.64 11.72 4.34
N ALA A 295 39.17 11.79 5.57
CA ALA A 295 38.40 11.82 6.80
C ALA A 295 37.34 12.90 6.69
N THR A 296 36.09 12.47 6.63
CA THR A 296 34.95 13.34 6.79
C THR A 296 35.13 14.03 8.15
N ASN A 297 35.33 15.35 8.17
CA ASN A 297 35.42 16.13 9.42
C ASN A 297 34.08 16.17 10.20
N ALA A 298 33.13 15.31 9.86
CA ALA A 298 31.83 15.21 10.48
C ALA A 298 31.91 14.35 11.73
N THR A 299 31.48 14.92 12.86
CA THR A 299 31.30 14.18 14.10
C THR A 299 29.98 13.42 14.03
N PHE A 300 30.04 12.09 14.12
CA PHE A 300 28.85 11.23 14.16
C PHE A 300 28.58 10.76 15.59
N ASP A 301 27.33 10.89 16.06
CA ASP A 301 26.86 10.23 17.28
C ASP A 301 26.45 8.78 16.95
N VAL A 302 27.43 7.91 16.69
CA VAL A 302 27.18 6.51 16.31
C VAL A 302 26.27 5.78 17.30
N VAL A 303 26.45 6.04 18.60
CA VAL A 303 25.63 5.42 19.65
C VAL A 303 24.19 5.94 19.60
N GLY A 304 24.01 7.25 19.45
CA GLY A 304 22.69 7.87 19.38
C GLY A 304 21.91 7.49 18.14
N GLU A 305 22.57 7.50 16.99
CA GLU A 305 21.96 7.16 15.69
C GLU A 305 21.54 5.68 15.65
N VAL A 306 22.42 4.77 16.09
CA VAL A 306 22.08 3.34 16.18
C VAL A 306 20.95 3.12 17.19
N ALA A 307 21.03 3.73 18.38
CA ALA A 307 19.98 3.61 19.40
C ALA A 307 18.63 4.14 18.92
N GLY A 308 18.60 5.27 18.24
CA GLY A 308 17.38 5.88 17.68
C GLY A 308 16.76 5.02 16.59
N LYS A 309 17.55 4.63 15.58
CA LYS A 309 17.08 3.79 14.47
C LYS A 309 16.64 2.40 14.93
N ALA A 310 17.30 1.81 15.93
CA ALA A 310 16.93 0.51 16.49
C ALA A 310 15.86 0.58 17.60
N SER A 311 15.50 1.79 18.07
CA SER A 311 14.61 2.02 19.22
C SER A 311 15.04 1.19 20.45
N ILE A 312 16.31 1.31 20.83
CA ILE A 312 16.90 0.72 22.05
C ILE A 312 17.56 1.80 22.91
N THR A 313 17.95 1.47 24.14
CA THR A 313 18.66 2.43 24.99
C THR A 313 20.07 2.70 24.45
N ARG A 314 20.61 3.90 24.71
CA ARG A 314 22.00 4.24 24.40
C ARG A 314 22.99 3.29 25.08
N ALA A 315 22.67 2.81 26.28
CA ALA A 315 23.50 1.85 27.01
C ALA A 315 23.58 0.50 26.28
N SER A 316 22.44 -0.03 25.81
CA SER A 316 22.37 -1.26 25.02
C SER A 316 23.13 -1.11 23.69
N ALA A 317 22.93 0.01 22.99
CA ALA A 317 23.65 0.30 21.75
C ALA A 317 25.17 0.37 21.97
N ALA A 318 25.61 1.07 23.01
CA ALA A 318 27.04 1.16 23.36
C ALA A 318 27.63 -0.22 23.70
N ALA A 319 26.90 -1.07 24.42
CA ALA A 319 27.35 -2.43 24.72
C ALA A 319 27.48 -3.27 23.44
N ILE A 320 26.45 -3.31 22.59
CA ILE A 320 26.50 -4.03 21.31
C ILE A 320 27.66 -3.55 20.44
N LEU A 321 27.86 -2.23 20.35
CA LEU A 321 28.96 -1.65 19.57
C LEU A 321 30.35 -1.92 20.18
N ALA A 322 30.45 -2.11 21.50
CA ALA A 322 31.71 -2.40 22.16
C ALA A 322 32.13 -3.88 22.03
N ASP A 323 31.17 -4.80 21.92
CA ASP A 323 31.43 -6.24 21.88
C ASP A 323 31.51 -6.84 20.48
N MET A 324 31.14 -6.08 19.44
CA MET A 324 31.32 -6.53 18.06
C MET A 324 32.79 -6.70 17.69
N ALA A 325 33.04 -7.51 16.67
CA ALA A 325 34.41 -7.77 16.24
C ALA A 325 35.10 -6.47 15.79
N PRO A 326 36.35 -6.19 16.22
CA PRO A 326 37.04 -4.94 15.92
C PRO A 326 37.13 -4.60 14.42
N GLU A 327 37.27 -5.62 13.58
CA GLU A 327 37.28 -5.50 12.12
C GLU A 327 35.93 -5.08 11.54
N ARG A 328 34.83 -5.46 12.20
CA ARG A 328 33.47 -5.04 11.81
C ARG A 328 33.22 -3.61 12.23
N PHE A 329 33.63 -3.24 13.44
CA PHE A 329 33.57 -1.84 13.89
C PHE A 329 34.42 -0.92 13.01
N ALA A 330 35.57 -1.40 12.50
CA ALA A 330 36.43 -0.62 11.61
C ALA A 330 35.73 -0.19 10.31
N LEU A 331 34.70 -0.92 9.85
CA LEU A 331 33.88 -0.55 8.68
C LEU A 331 33.17 0.80 8.84
N PHE A 332 32.94 1.25 10.08
CA PHE A 332 32.42 2.59 10.35
C PHE A 332 33.30 3.69 9.73
N ARG A 333 34.62 3.49 9.67
CA ARG A 333 35.55 4.45 9.04
C ARG A 333 35.44 4.49 7.51
N VAL A 334 34.90 3.43 6.90
CA VAL A 334 34.77 3.30 5.44
C VAL A 334 33.55 4.08 4.95
N ASN A 335 32.40 3.85 5.58
CA ASN A 335 31.16 4.58 5.29
C ASN A 335 30.29 4.66 6.57
N PRO A 336 30.41 5.75 7.35
CA PRO A 336 29.69 5.93 8.61
C PRO A 336 28.17 5.79 8.50
N GLU A 337 27.56 6.38 7.46
CA GLU A 337 26.10 6.41 7.30
C GLU A 337 25.55 5.01 7.00
N GLU A 338 26.17 4.30 6.07
CA GLU A 338 25.77 2.93 5.71
C GLU A 338 26.01 1.96 6.88
N PHE A 339 27.13 2.11 7.60
CA PHE A 339 27.40 1.33 8.82
C PHE A 339 26.27 1.51 9.85
N ILE A 340 25.91 2.75 10.17
CA ILE A 340 24.87 3.08 11.15
C ILE A 340 23.52 2.46 10.71
N ALA A 341 23.14 2.64 9.45
CA ALA A 341 21.88 2.15 8.93
C ALA A 341 21.78 0.62 8.98
N LYS A 342 22.83 -0.08 8.53
CA LYS A 342 22.86 -1.55 8.50
C LYS A 342 22.99 -2.17 9.88
N ALA A 343 23.85 -1.62 10.75
CA ALA A 343 23.97 -2.10 12.13
C ALA A 343 22.63 -1.96 12.89
N ALA A 344 21.95 -0.82 12.75
CA ALA A 344 20.64 -0.62 13.35
C ALA A 344 19.59 -1.60 12.80
N ALA A 345 19.57 -1.84 11.48
CA ALA A 345 18.65 -2.79 10.86
C ALA A 345 18.83 -4.22 11.40
N LEU A 346 20.07 -4.68 11.58
CA LEU A 346 20.37 -6.00 12.15
C LEU A 346 19.92 -6.12 13.60
N ILE A 347 20.10 -5.07 14.42
CA ILE A 347 19.60 -5.03 15.80
C ILE A 347 18.06 -5.10 15.83
N VAL A 348 17.38 -4.39 14.92
CA VAL A 348 15.91 -4.45 14.82
C VAL A 348 15.42 -5.84 14.45
N GLU A 349 16.12 -6.54 13.55
CA GLU A 349 15.78 -7.91 13.17
C GLU A 349 15.91 -8.88 14.35
N GLU A 350 17.02 -8.84 15.09
CA GLU A 350 17.20 -9.69 16.28
C GLU A 350 16.22 -9.36 17.39
N LYS A 351 15.90 -8.08 17.59
CA LYS A 351 14.84 -7.65 18.51
C LYS A 351 13.48 -8.24 18.11
N ALA A 352 13.14 -8.21 16.82
CA ALA A 352 11.89 -8.78 16.32
C ALA A 352 11.85 -10.30 16.49
N ARG A 353 12.98 -10.99 16.25
CA ARG A 353 13.10 -12.45 16.48
C ARG A 353 12.87 -12.82 17.94
N MET A 354 13.54 -12.14 18.87
CA MET A 354 13.37 -12.40 20.31
C MET A 354 11.95 -12.15 20.80
N VAL A 355 11.32 -11.10 20.28
CA VAL A 355 9.92 -10.79 20.55
C VAL A 355 9.02 -11.95 20.16
N VAL A 356 9.21 -12.50 18.95
CA VAL A 356 8.48 -13.70 18.53
C VAL A 356 8.81 -14.87 19.45
N GLU A 357 10.08 -15.14 19.76
CA GLU A 357 10.51 -16.29 20.57
C GLU A 357 9.91 -16.31 21.99
N HIS A 358 9.75 -15.15 22.63
CA HIS A 358 9.31 -15.04 24.02
C HIS A 358 7.88 -14.49 24.19
N ILE A 359 7.09 -14.39 23.11
CA ILE A 359 5.69 -13.97 23.21
C ILE A 359 4.80 -15.07 23.81
N ARG A 360 3.96 -14.68 24.77
CA ARG A 360 2.87 -15.50 25.31
C ARG A 360 1.55 -14.78 25.14
N TYR A 361 0.55 -15.49 24.63
CA TYR A 361 -0.81 -14.98 24.47
C TYR A 361 -1.71 -15.47 25.60
N ASN A 362 -2.53 -14.55 26.12
CA ASN A 362 -3.55 -14.81 27.11
C ASN A 362 -4.92 -14.41 26.55
N ARG A 363 -5.93 -15.27 26.77
CA ARG A 363 -7.31 -14.97 26.37
C ARG A 363 -7.87 -13.88 27.28
N THR A 364 -8.56 -12.91 26.67
CA THR A 364 -9.31 -11.89 27.41
C THR A 364 -10.80 -12.26 27.47
N GLU A 365 -11.59 -11.53 28.25
CA GLU A 365 -13.06 -11.68 28.29
C GLU A 365 -13.75 -11.12 27.04
N GLY A 366 -13.05 -10.31 26.24
CA GLY A 366 -13.62 -9.69 25.04
C GLY A 366 -13.78 -10.67 23.89
N THR A 367 -14.87 -10.54 23.14
CA THR A 367 -15.14 -11.28 21.89
C THR A 367 -15.37 -10.32 20.74
N TYR A 368 -15.20 -10.81 19.51
CA TYR A 368 -15.67 -10.14 18.31
C TYR A 368 -17.14 -10.46 18.09
N ASP A 369 -17.96 -9.42 17.92
CA ASP A 369 -19.34 -9.59 17.47
C ASP A 369 -19.33 -9.84 15.96
N ALA A 370 -19.87 -10.99 15.54
CA ALA A 370 -19.85 -11.38 14.14
C ALA A 370 -20.68 -10.43 13.26
N VAL A 371 -21.80 -9.91 13.78
CA VAL A 371 -22.61 -8.97 13.01
C VAL A 371 -21.82 -7.69 12.82
N GLU A 372 -21.22 -7.15 13.88
CA GLU A 372 -20.45 -5.90 13.82
C GLU A 372 -19.26 -5.97 12.86
N ILE A 373 -18.46 -7.03 12.92
CA ILE A 373 -17.26 -7.12 12.08
C ILE A 373 -17.58 -7.42 10.62
N PHE A 374 -18.59 -8.24 10.33
CA PHE A 374 -18.95 -8.63 8.96
C PHE A 374 -19.99 -7.68 8.33
N THR A 375 -20.47 -6.67 9.07
CA THR A 375 -21.17 -5.51 8.48
C THR A 375 -20.18 -4.53 7.85
N GLU A 376 -19.43 -4.99 6.85
CA GLU A 376 -18.71 -4.08 5.96
C GLU A 376 -19.65 -3.58 4.87
N ASP A 377 -19.58 -2.28 4.58
CA ASP A 377 -20.29 -1.68 3.45
C ASP A 377 -19.71 -2.26 2.15
N MET A 378 -20.60 -2.62 1.22
CA MET A 378 -20.16 -3.14 -0.08
C MET A 378 -19.35 -2.07 -0.83
N PRO A 379 -18.28 -2.46 -1.55
CA PRO A 379 -17.56 -1.54 -2.40
C PRO A 379 -18.51 -0.95 -3.45
N GLU A 380 -18.31 0.32 -3.80
CA GLU A 380 -19.17 1.01 -4.80
C GLU A 380 -19.12 0.32 -6.17
N SER A 381 -17.99 -0.32 -6.51
CA SER A 381 -17.83 -1.15 -7.69
C SER A 381 -17.81 -2.63 -7.30
N LEU A 382 -18.73 -3.41 -7.88
CA LEU A 382 -18.76 -4.86 -7.74
C LEU A 382 -17.57 -5.56 -8.41
N SER A 383 -16.72 -4.84 -9.14
CA SER A 383 -15.51 -5.41 -9.75
C SER A 383 -14.60 -6.10 -8.73
N ARG A 384 -14.55 -5.60 -7.48
CA ARG A 384 -13.79 -6.17 -6.35
C ARG A 384 -14.56 -7.21 -5.54
N ALA A 385 -15.78 -7.55 -5.94
CA ALA A 385 -16.62 -8.51 -5.24
C ALA A 385 -16.80 -9.78 -6.07
N LEU A 386 -16.62 -10.95 -5.44
CA LEU A 386 -16.90 -12.26 -6.03
C LEU A 386 -18.15 -12.87 -5.39
N GLU A 387 -19.10 -13.35 -6.22
CA GLU A 387 -20.24 -14.10 -5.71
C GLU A 387 -19.77 -15.45 -5.15
N THR A 388 -20.01 -15.67 -3.86
CA THR A 388 -19.60 -16.87 -3.12
C THR A 388 -20.74 -17.46 -2.27
N PRO A 389 -21.97 -17.61 -2.81
CA PRO A 389 -23.15 -17.97 -2.02
C PRO A 389 -23.17 -19.44 -1.56
N LYS A 390 -22.41 -20.36 -2.17
CA LYS A 390 -22.46 -21.79 -1.83
C LYS A 390 -21.70 -22.08 -0.54
N LYS A 391 -20.53 -21.45 -0.34
CA LYS A 391 -19.64 -21.74 0.80
C LYS A 391 -19.19 -20.51 1.57
N GLY A 392 -19.26 -19.30 1.00
CA GLY A 392 -18.99 -18.06 1.72
C GLY A 392 -20.05 -17.76 2.78
N VAL A 393 -19.64 -17.26 3.96
CA VAL A 393 -20.58 -16.78 5.01
C VAL A 393 -21.34 -15.52 4.63
N GLN A 394 -20.94 -14.88 3.54
CA GLN A 394 -21.60 -13.75 2.89
C GLN A 394 -21.85 -14.12 1.42
N ASN A 395 -22.82 -13.50 0.76
CA ASN A 395 -23.11 -13.80 -0.64
C ASN A 395 -22.05 -13.23 -1.58
N TRP A 396 -21.39 -12.16 -1.16
CA TRP A 396 -20.29 -11.52 -1.86
C TRP A 396 -19.04 -11.58 -0.98
N THR A 397 -17.90 -11.89 -1.56
CA THR A 397 -16.60 -11.77 -0.90
C THR A 397 -15.86 -10.60 -1.54
N VAL A 398 -15.48 -9.60 -0.74
CA VAL A 398 -14.72 -8.42 -1.19
C VAL A 398 -13.23 -8.73 -1.13
N LEU A 399 -12.51 -8.46 -2.21
CA LEU A 399 -11.15 -8.94 -2.44
C LEU A 399 -10.25 -7.78 -2.88
N ASP A 400 -9.02 -7.74 -2.38
CA ASP A 400 -8.03 -6.69 -2.65
C ASP A 400 -7.06 -7.10 -3.77
N SER A 401 -6.96 -8.39 -4.11
CA SER A 401 -6.05 -8.88 -5.16
C SER A 401 -6.63 -9.99 -6.06
N ASP A 402 -6.04 -10.16 -7.24
CA ASP A 402 -6.39 -11.27 -8.14
C ASP A 402 -6.00 -12.65 -7.58
N THR A 403 -4.98 -12.69 -6.71
CA THR A 403 -4.59 -13.92 -6.01
C THR A 403 -5.67 -14.34 -5.02
N GLU A 404 -6.20 -13.40 -4.24
CA GLU A 404 -7.35 -13.63 -3.36
C GLU A 404 -8.60 -14.03 -4.15
N ARG A 405 -8.84 -13.41 -5.31
CA ARG A 405 -9.96 -13.77 -6.19
C ARG A 405 -9.89 -15.21 -6.67
N ALA A 406 -8.72 -15.64 -7.16
CA ALA A 406 -8.52 -17.03 -7.56
C ALA A 406 -8.70 -17.99 -6.37
N PHE A 407 -8.13 -17.65 -5.22
CA PHE A 407 -8.24 -18.44 -4.00
C PHE A 407 -9.70 -18.57 -3.51
N ALA A 408 -10.45 -17.47 -3.48
CA ALA A 408 -11.87 -17.47 -3.11
C ALA A 408 -12.72 -18.32 -4.07
N GLN A 409 -12.43 -18.26 -5.37
CA GLN A 409 -13.08 -19.09 -6.38
C GLN A 409 -12.79 -20.58 -6.14
N ASP A 410 -11.53 -20.94 -5.88
CA ASP A 410 -11.15 -22.32 -5.59
C ASP A 410 -11.84 -22.86 -4.32
N LEU A 411 -11.94 -22.03 -3.26
CA LEU A 411 -12.68 -22.38 -2.05
C LEU A 411 -14.18 -22.59 -2.32
N GLU A 412 -14.79 -21.72 -3.12
CA GLU A 412 -16.21 -21.79 -3.49
C GLU A 412 -16.51 -23.04 -4.34
N ASP A 413 -15.57 -23.48 -5.18
CA ASP A 413 -15.75 -24.63 -6.07
C ASP A 413 -15.32 -25.97 -5.45
N SER A 414 -14.44 -25.98 -4.43
CA SER A 414 -13.90 -27.21 -3.84
C SER A 414 -14.88 -28.02 -2.97
N ASP A 415 -15.17 -29.26 -3.33
CA ASP A 415 -16.00 -30.18 -2.54
C ASP A 415 -15.40 -30.54 -1.16
N ASP A 416 -14.12 -30.25 -0.93
CA ASP A 416 -13.45 -30.48 0.36
C ASP A 416 -13.80 -29.40 1.40
N VAL A 417 -14.20 -28.21 0.93
CA VAL A 417 -14.52 -27.05 1.76
C VAL A 417 -16.00 -27.06 2.15
N CYS A 418 -16.27 -26.93 3.45
CA CYS A 418 -17.63 -26.85 3.97
C CYS A 418 -18.15 -25.41 3.93
N VAL A 419 -17.33 -24.47 4.42
CA VAL A 419 -17.67 -23.06 4.59
C VAL A 419 -16.40 -22.23 4.85
N PHE A 420 -16.38 -20.99 4.36
CA PHE A 420 -15.28 -20.06 4.60
C PHE A 420 -15.77 -18.62 4.85
N ALA A 421 -14.92 -17.82 5.46
CA ALA A 421 -15.09 -16.39 5.61
C ALA A 421 -13.81 -15.66 5.24
N HIS A 422 -13.94 -14.56 4.49
CA HIS A 422 -12.90 -13.56 4.36
C HIS A 422 -12.98 -12.63 5.57
N LEU A 423 -11.93 -12.55 6.37
CA LEU A 423 -11.90 -11.86 7.64
C LEU A 423 -11.67 -10.34 7.44
N PRO A 424 -12.55 -9.49 7.96
CA PRO A 424 -12.41 -8.04 7.95
C PRO A 424 -11.12 -7.56 8.61
N ARG A 425 -10.57 -6.43 8.15
CA ARG A 425 -9.39 -5.78 8.79
C ARG A 425 -9.63 -5.34 10.24
N SER A 426 -10.90 -5.31 10.67
CA SER A 426 -11.30 -5.07 12.06
C SER A 426 -10.99 -6.26 12.99
N PHE A 427 -10.82 -7.47 12.44
CA PHE A 427 -10.38 -8.65 13.18
C PHE A 427 -8.86 -8.61 13.40
N LYS A 428 -8.45 -8.18 14.60
CA LYS A 428 -7.05 -7.83 14.91
C LYS A 428 -6.41 -8.73 15.96
N ILE A 429 -5.36 -9.42 15.58
CA ILE A 429 -4.43 -10.09 16.48
C ILE A 429 -3.37 -9.07 16.91
N PRO A 430 -3.28 -8.73 18.21
CA PRO A 430 -2.28 -7.80 18.67
C PRO A 430 -0.90 -8.47 18.60
N THR A 431 0.06 -7.76 18.01
CA THR A 431 1.47 -8.18 18.02
C THR A 431 2.37 -7.04 18.50
N PRO A 432 3.58 -7.33 18.99
CA PRO A 432 4.49 -6.30 19.49
C PRO A 432 5.09 -5.41 18.38
N VAL A 433 4.92 -5.81 17.12
CA VAL A 433 5.34 -5.05 15.92
C VAL A 433 4.13 -4.45 15.17
N GLY A 434 2.99 -4.32 15.87
CA GLY A 434 1.74 -3.74 15.37
C GLY A 434 0.68 -4.79 15.06
N ASP A 435 -0.59 -4.39 15.02
CA ASP A 435 -1.71 -5.31 14.81
C ASP A 435 -1.56 -6.08 13.47
N TYR A 436 -2.06 -7.30 13.49
CA TYR A 436 -2.11 -8.22 12.36
C TYR A 436 -3.54 -8.70 12.16
N ALA A 437 -4.02 -8.73 10.91
CA ALA A 437 -5.33 -9.25 10.55
C ALA A 437 -5.11 -10.37 9.53
N PRO A 438 -5.46 -11.63 9.85
CA PRO A 438 -5.44 -12.72 8.87
C PRO A 438 -6.58 -12.57 7.86
N ASP A 439 -6.40 -13.11 6.66
CA ASP A 439 -7.35 -12.94 5.55
C ASP A 439 -8.51 -13.94 5.56
N TRP A 440 -8.28 -15.20 5.94
CA TRP A 440 -9.29 -16.27 5.78
C TRP A 440 -9.55 -17.07 7.05
N ALA A 441 -10.79 -17.50 7.23
CA ALA A 441 -11.20 -18.54 8.17
C ALA A 441 -11.96 -19.64 7.42
N ILE A 442 -11.41 -20.85 7.39
CA ILE A 442 -11.88 -21.96 6.53
C ILE A 442 -12.21 -23.17 7.39
N ALA A 443 -13.38 -23.76 7.16
CA ALA A 443 -13.79 -25.04 7.71
C ALA A 443 -13.96 -26.08 6.60
N PHE A 444 -13.28 -27.23 6.75
CA PHE A 444 -13.32 -28.35 5.81
C PHE A 444 -14.37 -29.41 6.22
N ASN A 445 -14.80 -30.24 5.27
CA ASN A 445 -15.71 -31.35 5.54
C ASN A 445 -15.04 -32.42 6.42
N GLU A 446 -15.79 -32.97 7.40
CA GLU A 446 -15.30 -34.01 8.30
C GLU A 446 -14.78 -35.24 7.52
N GLY A 447 -13.57 -35.71 7.82
CA GLY A 447 -12.97 -36.90 7.22
C GLY A 447 -12.19 -36.67 5.92
N VAL A 448 -12.25 -35.46 5.34
CA VAL A 448 -11.47 -35.10 4.14
C VAL A 448 -10.03 -34.71 4.47
N VAL A 449 -9.84 -34.04 5.61
CA VAL A 449 -8.54 -33.57 6.10
C VAL A 449 -8.34 -33.97 7.56
N LYS A 450 -7.08 -34.07 8.00
CA LYS A 450 -6.77 -34.40 9.41
C LYS A 450 -7.24 -33.32 10.39
N ARG A 451 -7.48 -32.09 9.92
CA ARG A 451 -7.75 -30.91 10.76
C ARG A 451 -8.80 -30.03 10.10
N ILE A 452 -9.86 -29.72 10.85
CA ILE A 452 -11.11 -29.16 10.30
C ILE A 452 -11.02 -27.63 10.10
N TYR A 453 -10.07 -26.94 10.73
CA TYR A 453 -10.07 -25.48 10.87
C TYR A 453 -8.74 -24.84 10.49
N PHE A 454 -8.80 -23.89 9.55
CA PHE A 454 -7.61 -23.21 9.04
C PHE A 454 -7.81 -21.69 8.96
N VAL A 455 -6.79 -20.94 9.39
CA VAL A 455 -6.69 -19.49 9.16
C VAL A 455 -5.54 -19.25 8.20
N ALA A 456 -5.82 -18.57 7.09
CA ALA A 456 -4.89 -18.37 5.98
C ALA A 456 -4.57 -16.90 5.77
N GLU A 457 -3.32 -16.61 5.41
CA GLU A 457 -2.91 -15.34 4.79
C GLU A 457 -2.64 -15.62 3.32
N THR A 458 -3.25 -14.84 2.41
CA THR A 458 -3.01 -14.90 0.97
C THR A 458 -2.17 -13.71 0.53
N LYS A 459 -0.87 -13.93 0.35
CA LYS A 459 0.01 -12.95 -0.32
C LYS A 459 0.88 -13.62 -1.38
N GLY A 460 1.42 -12.80 -2.28
CA GLY A 460 2.39 -13.23 -3.28
C GLY A 460 3.58 -14.00 -2.65
N SER A 461 4.23 -14.83 -3.47
CA SER A 461 5.17 -15.89 -3.06
C SER A 461 6.14 -15.51 -1.92
N LEU A 462 6.44 -16.50 -1.05
CA LEU A 462 7.45 -16.36 0.01
C LEU A 462 8.85 -15.99 -0.53
N SER A 463 9.13 -16.27 -1.81
CA SER A 463 10.40 -15.97 -2.47
C SER A 463 10.57 -14.50 -2.88
N THR A 464 9.47 -13.75 -3.01
CA THR A 464 9.48 -12.30 -3.27
C THR A 464 9.63 -11.46 -1.99
N LEU A 465 9.79 -12.14 -0.85
CA LEU A 465 9.89 -11.54 0.47
C LEU A 465 11.30 -10.98 0.75
N ASN A 466 11.59 -9.81 0.20
CA ASN A 466 12.30 -8.79 0.98
C ASN A 466 11.36 -8.25 2.07
N LEU A 467 10.79 -9.14 2.91
CA LEU A 467 9.97 -8.69 4.02
C LEU A 467 10.87 -7.87 4.94
N LYS A 468 10.50 -6.60 5.12
CA LYS A 468 10.83 -5.86 6.33
C LYS A 468 10.56 -6.82 7.50
N GLY A 469 11.58 -7.15 8.30
CA GLY A 469 11.50 -8.22 9.32
C GLY A 469 10.29 -8.16 10.26
N ALA A 470 9.65 -6.99 10.38
CA ALA A 470 8.37 -6.79 11.06
C ALA A 470 7.21 -7.65 10.53
N GLU A 471 7.07 -7.84 9.22
CA GLU A 471 5.92 -8.58 8.66
C GLU A 471 6.07 -10.08 8.85
N ARG A 472 7.29 -10.61 8.69
CA ARG A 472 7.61 -12.01 9.08
C ARG A 472 7.32 -12.22 10.57
N ALA A 473 7.70 -11.27 11.42
CA ALA A 473 7.43 -11.35 12.85
C ALA A 473 5.94 -11.35 13.18
N LYS A 474 5.08 -10.61 12.45
CA LYS A 474 3.62 -10.66 12.62
C LYS A 474 3.06 -12.04 12.32
N ILE A 475 3.47 -12.65 11.20
CA ILE A 475 3.06 -13.99 10.78
C ILE A 475 3.50 -15.03 11.82
N GLU A 476 4.74 -14.95 12.30
CA GLU A 476 5.23 -15.87 13.33
C GLU A 476 4.52 -15.68 14.68
N CYS A 477 4.17 -14.45 15.05
CA CYS A 477 3.35 -14.16 16.24
C CYS A 477 1.95 -14.79 16.11
N ALA A 478 1.31 -14.65 14.94
CA ALA A 478 0.02 -15.28 14.67
C ALA A 478 0.13 -16.81 14.75
N ARG A 479 1.15 -17.41 14.13
CA ARG A 479 1.43 -18.84 14.23
C ARG A 479 1.55 -19.29 15.69
N LYS A 480 2.31 -18.56 16.52
CA LYS A 480 2.43 -18.85 17.95
C LYS A 480 1.14 -18.72 18.72
N LEU A 481 0.29 -17.74 18.40
CA LEU A 481 -1.03 -17.61 19.01
C LEU A 481 -1.85 -18.87 18.76
N PHE A 482 -1.97 -19.29 17.50
CA PHE A 482 -2.78 -20.46 17.15
C PHE A 482 -2.17 -21.77 17.64
N ASP A 483 -0.84 -21.91 17.66
CA ASP A 483 -0.15 -23.07 18.26
C ASP A 483 -0.40 -23.16 19.78
N GLN A 484 -0.49 -22.02 20.49
CA GLN A 484 -0.81 -21.98 21.92
C GLN A 484 -2.26 -22.38 22.24
N LEU A 485 -3.17 -22.38 21.25
CA LEU A 485 -4.56 -22.82 21.45
C LEU A 485 -4.68 -24.35 21.61
N GLY A 486 -3.65 -25.12 21.20
CA GLY A 486 -3.54 -26.56 21.41
C GLY A 486 -3.88 -27.43 20.19
N GLU A 487 -3.44 -28.70 20.23
CA GLU A 487 -3.65 -29.67 19.16
C GLU A 487 -5.13 -30.11 19.08
N GLY A 488 -5.79 -29.84 17.95
CA GLY A 488 -7.20 -30.17 17.67
C GLY A 488 -8.10 -28.96 17.41
N ASP A 489 -7.60 -27.74 17.64
CA ASP A 489 -8.38 -26.51 17.55
C ASP A 489 -8.36 -25.85 16.16
N VAL A 490 -7.38 -25.00 15.85
CA VAL A 490 -7.32 -24.19 14.62
C VAL A 490 -5.86 -24.07 14.21
N ARG A 491 -5.54 -24.35 12.94
CA ARG A 491 -4.17 -24.17 12.42
C ARG A 491 -4.09 -22.86 11.66
N TYR A 492 -3.00 -22.12 11.86
CA TYR A 492 -2.67 -20.98 11.03
C TYR A 492 -1.44 -21.29 10.19
N ASP A 493 -1.49 -20.98 8.90
CA ASP A 493 -0.31 -20.96 8.05
C ASP A 493 -0.49 -19.95 6.92
N PHE A 494 0.65 -19.54 6.36
CA PHE A 494 0.69 -18.68 5.17
C PHE A 494 0.45 -19.53 3.93
N VAL A 495 -0.37 -19.11 2.97
CA VAL A 495 -0.56 -19.87 1.72
C VAL A 495 -0.66 -18.92 0.53
N SER A 496 -0.02 -19.28 -0.57
CA SER A 496 -0.09 -18.50 -1.81
C SER A 496 -1.18 -18.99 -2.77
N THR A 497 -1.58 -20.26 -2.66
CA THR A 497 -2.59 -20.91 -3.51
C THR A 497 -3.43 -21.93 -2.73
N TYR A 498 -4.56 -22.33 -3.30
CA TYR A 498 -5.40 -23.40 -2.76
C TYR A 498 -4.65 -24.74 -2.68
N ASP A 499 -3.81 -25.07 -3.66
CA ASP A 499 -3.00 -26.28 -3.63
C ASP A 499 -2.02 -26.30 -2.44
N GLU A 500 -1.38 -25.17 -2.13
CA GLU A 500 -0.49 -25.05 -0.97
C GLU A 500 -1.27 -25.21 0.36
N LEU A 501 -2.50 -24.69 0.41
CA LEU A 501 -3.41 -24.91 1.53
C LEU A 501 -3.67 -26.41 1.71
N MET A 502 -4.06 -27.11 0.65
CA MET A 502 -4.35 -28.55 0.68
C MET A 502 -3.15 -29.39 1.12
N ASP A 503 -1.95 -29.08 0.63
CA ASP A 503 -0.71 -29.71 1.08
C ASP A 503 -0.47 -29.56 2.59
N LYS A 504 -0.87 -28.43 3.18
CA LYS A 504 -0.70 -28.14 4.61
C LYS A 504 -1.77 -28.77 5.50
N VAL A 505 -3.01 -28.89 5.02
CA VAL A 505 -4.10 -29.51 5.78
C VAL A 505 -4.11 -31.04 5.69
N MET A 506 -3.49 -31.61 4.65
CA MET A 506 -3.31 -33.06 4.49
C MET A 506 -2.15 -33.65 5.32
N ARG A 507 -1.17 -32.80 5.70
CA ARG A 507 -0.05 -33.19 6.58
C ARG A 507 -0.47 -33.28 8.03
#